data_AF-A0A932SWX6-F1
#
_entry.id   AF-A0A932SWX6-F1
#
_cell.length_a   1.000
_cell.length_b   1.000
_cell.length_c   1.000
_cell.angle_alpha   90.00
_cell.angle_beta   90.00
_cell.angle_gamma   90.00
#
_symmetry.space_group_name_H-M   'P 1'
#
loop_
_entity.id
_entity.type
_entity.pdbx_description
1 polymer ?
#
loop_
_entity_poly.entity_id
_entity_poly.type
_entity_poly.pdbx_seq_one_letter_code
_entity_poly.pdbx_strand_id
1 'polypeptide(L)'
;MKSEHRHELQTNELGKFAERAAVYVDQHGNRLMVVVCAAALVLAGGIYWWRSQSSSRTAAWSELSYAIGSGTPEMFNSVWVDHKGTVPGLWARVHEGEARLGQGVQAMFRNVEAGTSDLEKARDAFQDVVGDRGAPPELRERALFGLSRALESLSAGSEDEAVKAYESFVKEFPKSEFAADAKARIEVLKSGRGQEFYTWFSKFPRPKMPDKLPRDRGSDEDLMNDLKDILDSTTKDGTKASDDEKLTIPEETEEGEKKKADEPDAKGDAKPAKPDAKVEKEPRPEPPSEPETKPE
;
A
#
# COMPACT_ATOMS: atom_id res chain seq x y z
N MET A 1 -69.63 8.72 -3.59
CA MET A 1 -69.55 9.71 -4.69
C MET A 1 -68.35 10.68 -4.53
N LYS A 2 -67.10 10.20 -4.43
CA LYS A 2 -65.90 11.08 -4.36
C LYS A 2 -64.67 10.56 -5.14
N SER A 3 -64.78 9.41 -5.81
CA SER A 3 -63.68 8.78 -6.56
C SER A 3 -63.65 9.19 -8.03
N GLU A 4 -64.79 9.27 -8.70
CA GLU A 4 -64.85 9.57 -10.15
C GLU A 4 -64.45 11.02 -10.46
N HIS A 5 -64.88 11.97 -9.63
CA HIS A 5 -64.59 13.41 -9.80
C HIS A 5 -63.12 13.79 -9.56
N ARG A 6 -62.30 12.89 -8.99
CA ARG A 6 -60.85 13.10 -8.79
C ARG A 6 -60.04 12.60 -9.99
N HIS A 7 -60.52 11.57 -10.68
CA HIS A 7 -59.85 11.05 -11.88
C HIS A 7 -60.07 11.97 -13.09
N GLU A 8 -61.24 12.59 -13.22
CA GLU A 8 -61.50 13.57 -14.31
C GLU A 8 -60.64 14.84 -14.22
N LEU A 9 -60.27 15.27 -13.01
CA LEU A 9 -59.37 16.41 -12.84
C LEU A 9 -57.93 16.05 -13.25
N GLN A 10 -57.47 14.83 -12.96
CA GLN A 10 -56.13 14.39 -13.37
C GLN A 10 -56.01 14.11 -14.88
N THR A 11 -57.05 13.54 -15.50
CA THR A 11 -57.05 13.30 -16.96
C THR A 11 -57.12 14.60 -17.75
N ASN A 12 -57.83 15.60 -17.24
CA ASN A 12 -57.93 16.90 -17.88
C ASN A 12 -56.65 17.73 -17.74
N GLU A 13 -55.93 17.63 -16.62
CA GLU A 13 -54.61 18.27 -16.46
C GLU A 13 -53.52 17.59 -17.30
N LEU A 14 -53.52 16.26 -17.42
CA LEU A 14 -52.62 15.56 -18.36
C LEU A 14 -52.96 15.88 -19.82
N GLY A 15 -54.23 15.96 -20.16
CA GLY A 15 -54.68 16.33 -21.51
C GLY A 15 -54.26 17.75 -21.89
N LYS A 16 -54.47 18.73 -21.01
CA LYS A 16 -54.01 20.11 -21.22
C LYS A 16 -52.49 20.24 -21.23
N PHE A 17 -51.78 19.45 -20.42
CA PHE A 17 -50.32 19.40 -20.47
C PHE A 17 -49.83 18.79 -21.77
N ALA A 18 -50.45 17.70 -22.25
CA ALA A 18 -50.12 17.06 -23.52
C ALA A 18 -50.41 17.97 -24.72
N GLU A 19 -51.51 18.73 -24.68
CA GLU A 19 -51.87 19.67 -25.74
C GLU A 19 -50.91 20.88 -25.77
N ARG A 20 -50.52 21.41 -24.61
CA ARG A 20 -49.48 22.46 -24.50
C ARG A 20 -48.10 21.93 -24.88
N ALA A 21 -47.77 20.70 -24.52
CA ALA A 21 -46.51 20.06 -24.88
C ALA A 21 -46.47 19.78 -26.39
N ALA A 22 -47.57 19.36 -27.01
CA ALA A 22 -47.67 19.13 -28.45
C ALA A 22 -47.45 20.43 -29.23
N VAL A 23 -48.11 21.53 -28.85
CA VAL A 23 -47.92 22.84 -29.52
C VAL A 23 -46.48 23.35 -29.34
N TYR A 24 -45.89 23.17 -28.16
CA TYR A 24 -44.50 23.56 -27.89
C TYR A 24 -43.48 22.71 -28.65
N VAL A 25 -43.75 21.41 -28.79
CA VAL A 25 -42.93 20.47 -29.58
C VAL A 25 -43.10 20.73 -31.08
N ASP A 26 -44.27 21.13 -31.57
CA ASP A 26 -44.42 21.51 -32.99
C ASP A 26 -43.64 22.79 -33.31
N GLN A 27 -43.62 23.76 -32.38
CA GLN A 27 -42.94 25.04 -32.59
C GLN A 27 -41.42 24.97 -32.38
N HIS A 28 -40.94 24.08 -31.49
CA HIS A 28 -39.52 23.98 -31.11
C HIS A 28 -38.93 22.58 -31.22
N GLY A 29 -39.63 21.62 -31.81
CA GLY A 29 -39.28 20.19 -31.81
C GLY A 29 -37.90 19.88 -32.34
N ASN A 30 -37.48 20.52 -33.43
CA ASN A 30 -36.12 20.34 -33.96
C ASN A 30 -35.04 20.85 -32.97
N ARG A 31 -35.29 21.95 -32.26
CA ARG A 31 -34.36 22.47 -31.24
C ARG A 31 -34.36 21.59 -30.00
N LEU A 32 -35.53 21.11 -29.58
CA LEU A 32 -35.70 20.20 -28.44
C LEU A 32 -35.01 18.86 -28.69
N MET A 33 -35.13 18.31 -29.90
CA MET A 33 -34.42 17.10 -30.33
C MET A 33 -32.91 17.27 -30.30
N VAL A 34 -32.38 18.40 -30.79
CA VAL A 34 -30.94 18.67 -30.73
C VAL A 34 -30.44 18.73 -29.28
N VAL A 35 -31.20 19.38 -28.37
CA VAL A 35 -30.85 19.45 -26.94
C VAL A 35 -30.91 18.08 -26.28
N VAL A 36 -31.93 17.26 -26.57
CA VAL A 36 -32.05 15.91 -26.01
C VAL A 36 -30.93 15.01 -26.53
N CYS A 37 -30.59 15.07 -27.82
CA CYS A 37 -29.46 14.35 -28.39
C CYS A 37 -28.13 14.79 -27.76
N ALA A 38 -27.92 16.10 -27.58
CA ALA A 38 -26.73 16.61 -26.91
C ALA A 38 -26.65 16.13 -25.45
N ALA A 39 -27.77 16.18 -24.70
CA ALA A 39 -27.84 15.68 -23.34
C ALA A 39 -27.59 14.16 -23.26
N ALA A 40 -28.14 13.39 -24.20
CA ALA A 40 -27.93 11.95 -24.30
C ALA A 40 -26.47 11.61 -24.64
N LEU A 41 -25.80 12.39 -25.51
CA LEU A 41 -24.38 12.24 -25.80
C LEU A 41 -23.51 12.58 -24.58
N VAL A 42 -23.83 13.63 -23.84
CA VAL A 42 -23.14 13.99 -22.59
C VAL A 42 -23.33 12.91 -21.54
N LEU A 43 -24.56 12.38 -21.38
CA LEU A 43 -24.85 11.27 -20.47
C LEU A 43 -24.14 9.99 -20.89
N ALA A 44 -24.16 9.64 -22.17
CA ALA A 44 -23.46 8.46 -22.69
C ALA A 44 -21.94 8.59 -22.50
N GLY A 45 -21.37 9.77 -22.72
CA GLY A 45 -19.97 10.07 -22.44
C GLY A 45 -19.63 9.94 -20.95
N GLY A 46 -20.48 10.49 -20.08
CA GLY A 46 -20.32 10.37 -18.62
C GLY A 46 -20.45 8.93 -18.12
N ILE A 47 -21.41 8.17 -18.63
CA ILE A 47 -21.60 6.75 -18.28
C ILE A 47 -20.44 5.91 -18.82
N TYR A 48 -19.97 6.15 -20.04
CA TYR A 48 -18.82 5.44 -20.60
C TYR A 48 -17.57 5.66 -19.74
N TRP A 49 -17.32 6.91 -19.34
CA TRP A 49 -16.21 7.25 -18.46
C TRP A 49 -16.33 6.57 -17.09
N TRP A 50 -17.52 6.62 -16.47
CA TRP A 50 -17.77 5.97 -15.18
C TRP A 50 -17.69 4.44 -15.27
N ARG A 51 -18.16 3.83 -16.37
CA ARG A 51 -18.17 2.38 -16.54
C ARG A 51 -16.80 1.81 -16.90
N SER A 52 -15.98 2.57 -17.64
CA SER A 52 -14.56 2.25 -17.86
C SER A 52 -13.80 2.17 -16.53
N GLN A 53 -14.20 2.96 -15.53
CA GLN A 53 -13.63 2.92 -14.17
C GLN A 53 -13.98 1.64 -13.39
N SER A 54 -14.97 0.83 -13.82
CA SER A 54 -15.50 -0.31 -13.03
C SER A 54 -14.94 -1.68 -13.42
N SER A 55 -14.44 -1.85 -14.65
CA SER A 55 -13.79 -3.07 -15.14
C SER A 55 -12.30 -3.19 -14.73
N SER A 56 -11.78 -2.20 -14.00
CA SER A 56 -10.36 -2.01 -13.72
C SER A 56 -9.83 -2.77 -12.49
N ARG A 57 -10.68 -3.31 -11.62
CA ARG A 57 -10.22 -3.86 -10.32
C ARG A 57 -9.20 -5.00 -10.45
N THR A 58 -9.40 -5.93 -11.38
CA THR A 58 -8.44 -7.04 -11.61
C THR A 58 -7.14 -6.54 -12.23
N ALA A 59 -7.23 -5.60 -13.18
CA ALA A 59 -6.06 -4.99 -13.81
C ALA A 59 -5.24 -4.19 -12.79
N ALA A 60 -5.90 -3.42 -11.92
CA ALA A 60 -5.27 -2.61 -10.88
C ALA A 60 -4.44 -3.44 -9.90
N TRP A 61 -4.90 -4.64 -9.51
CA TRP A 61 -4.11 -5.54 -8.67
C TRP A 61 -2.88 -6.10 -9.38
N SER A 62 -2.99 -6.41 -10.68
CA SER A 62 -1.84 -6.89 -11.47
C SER A 62 -0.78 -5.81 -11.66
N GLU A 63 -1.20 -4.56 -11.92
CA GLU A 63 -0.28 -3.43 -12.08
C GLU A 63 0.36 -3.03 -10.74
N LEU A 64 -0.40 -3.05 -9.64
CA LEU A 64 0.17 -2.87 -8.30
C LEU A 64 1.22 -3.94 -8.00
N SER A 65 0.94 -5.21 -8.32
CA SER A 65 1.89 -6.31 -8.10
C SER A 65 3.18 -6.12 -8.89
N TYR A 66 3.08 -5.64 -10.13
CA TYR A 66 4.24 -5.27 -10.93
C TYR A 66 5.02 -4.09 -10.31
N ALA A 67 4.32 -3.05 -9.86
CA ALA A 67 4.92 -1.90 -9.19
C ALA A 67 5.66 -2.32 -7.90
N ILE A 68 5.06 -3.19 -7.08
CA ILE A 68 5.70 -3.78 -5.89
C ILE A 68 7.00 -4.50 -6.27
N GLY A 69 7.01 -5.28 -7.35
CA GLY A 69 8.21 -5.96 -7.83
C GLY A 69 9.32 -5.00 -8.29
N SER A 70 8.95 -3.84 -8.84
CA SER A 70 9.93 -2.80 -9.23
C SER A 70 10.47 -2.00 -8.05
N GLY A 71 9.66 -1.78 -7.02
CA GLY A 71 10.00 -0.99 -5.84
C GLY A 71 10.23 0.51 -6.10
N THR A 72 9.90 1.03 -7.28
CA THR A 72 10.13 2.45 -7.61
C THR A 72 8.91 3.32 -7.30
N PRO A 73 9.09 4.51 -6.70
CA PRO A 73 7.98 5.43 -6.45
C PRO A 73 7.17 5.79 -7.69
N GLU A 74 7.81 5.90 -8.85
CA GLU A 74 7.18 6.32 -10.10
C GLU A 74 6.18 5.27 -10.61
N MET A 75 6.49 3.99 -10.41
CA MET A 75 5.58 2.90 -10.78
C MET A 75 4.36 2.89 -9.86
N PHE A 76 4.54 3.12 -8.56
CA PHE A 76 3.42 3.26 -7.63
C PHE A 76 2.53 4.48 -7.96
N ASN A 77 3.14 5.63 -8.28
CA ASN A 77 2.38 6.81 -8.69
C ASN A 77 1.55 6.56 -9.96
N SER A 78 2.09 5.82 -10.92
CA SER A 78 1.36 5.48 -12.15
C SER A 78 0.10 4.67 -11.82
N VAL A 79 0.23 3.63 -11.00
CA VAL A 79 -0.92 2.82 -10.54
C VAL A 79 -1.93 3.67 -9.76
N TRP A 80 -1.47 4.59 -8.90
CA TRP A 80 -2.36 5.53 -8.20
C TRP A 80 -3.15 6.39 -9.19
N VAL A 81 -2.48 7.02 -10.16
CA VAL A 81 -3.10 7.92 -11.14
C VAL A 81 -4.13 7.19 -12.00
N ASP A 82 -3.80 5.99 -12.46
CA ASP A 82 -4.65 5.21 -13.36
C ASP A 82 -5.84 4.56 -12.64
N HIS A 83 -5.69 4.25 -11.35
CA HIS A 83 -6.70 3.55 -10.55
C HIS A 83 -7.18 4.35 -9.33
N LYS A 84 -7.25 5.68 -9.44
CA LYS A 84 -7.75 6.56 -8.35
C LYS A 84 -9.13 6.12 -7.84
N GLY A 85 -9.30 6.19 -6.53
CA GLY A 85 -10.54 5.81 -5.84
C GLY A 85 -10.76 4.29 -5.72
N THR A 86 -9.83 3.47 -6.19
CA THR A 86 -9.84 2.01 -5.96
C THR A 86 -8.92 1.63 -4.80
N VAL A 87 -9.19 0.50 -4.15
CA VAL A 87 -8.32 -0.03 -3.08
C VAL A 87 -6.87 -0.28 -3.56
N PRO A 88 -6.62 -0.90 -4.74
CA PRO A 88 -5.25 -1.02 -5.27
C PRO A 88 -4.56 0.32 -5.51
N GLY A 89 -5.29 1.32 -6.01
CA GLY A 89 -4.75 2.67 -6.18
C GLY A 89 -4.32 3.28 -4.84
N LEU A 90 -5.12 3.12 -3.79
CA LEU A 90 -4.76 3.59 -2.44
C LEU A 90 -3.56 2.83 -1.86
N TRP A 91 -3.47 1.51 -2.06
CA TRP A 91 -2.26 0.73 -1.71
C TRP A 91 -1.02 1.25 -2.45
N ALA A 92 -1.15 1.52 -3.75
CA ALA A 92 -0.07 2.10 -4.54
C ALA A 92 0.35 3.45 -3.96
N ARG A 93 -0.59 4.32 -3.59
CA ARG A 93 -0.29 5.64 -3.02
C ARG A 93 0.44 5.53 -1.67
N VAL A 94 0.06 4.59 -0.80
CA VAL A 94 0.81 4.34 0.44
C VAL A 94 2.23 3.84 0.14
N HIS A 95 2.39 2.86 -0.76
CA HIS A 95 3.70 2.35 -1.12
C HIS A 95 4.61 3.39 -1.78
N GLU A 96 4.05 4.28 -2.60
CA GLU A 96 4.78 5.44 -3.11
C GLU A 96 5.31 6.29 -1.96
N GLY A 97 4.43 6.66 -1.01
CA GLY A 97 4.81 7.45 0.15
C GLY A 97 5.94 6.82 0.94
N GLU A 98 5.89 5.50 1.17
CA GLU A 98 6.93 4.77 1.89
C GLU A 98 8.26 4.70 1.13
N ALA A 99 8.21 4.41 -0.16
CA ALA A 99 9.40 4.36 -1.01
C ALA A 99 10.07 5.73 -1.07
N ARG A 100 9.29 6.81 -1.26
CA ARG A 100 9.80 8.19 -1.26
C ARG A 100 10.29 8.63 0.10
N LEU A 101 9.63 8.24 1.19
CA LEU A 101 10.12 8.52 2.55
C LEU A 101 11.50 7.89 2.77
N GLY A 102 11.65 6.60 2.40
CA GLY A 102 12.93 5.90 2.50
C GLY A 102 14.02 6.56 1.66
N GLN A 103 13.73 6.84 0.38
CA GLN A 103 14.68 7.48 -0.54
C GLN A 103 15.03 8.90 -0.09
N GLY A 104 14.04 9.69 0.31
CA GLY A 104 14.19 11.06 0.79
C GLY A 104 15.07 11.14 2.02
N VAL A 105 14.80 10.32 3.05
CA VAL A 105 15.65 10.27 4.26
C VAL A 105 17.09 9.90 3.93
N GLN A 106 17.33 8.95 3.02
CA GLN A 106 18.69 8.57 2.61
C GLN A 106 19.37 9.69 1.82
N ALA A 107 18.65 10.30 0.88
CA ALA A 107 19.15 11.41 0.07
C ALA A 107 19.49 12.62 0.94
N MET A 108 18.75 12.87 2.02
CA MET A 108 19.02 13.99 2.93
C MET A 108 20.45 14.00 3.46
N PHE A 109 21.19 12.89 3.52
CA PHE A 109 22.59 12.86 3.97
C PHE A 109 23.62 13.25 2.89
N ARG A 110 23.22 13.37 1.63
CA ARG A 110 24.13 13.60 0.49
C ARG A 110 23.65 14.72 -0.44
N ASN A 111 22.35 14.77 -0.71
CA ASN A 111 21.69 15.73 -1.57
C ASN A 111 20.39 16.19 -0.89
N VAL A 112 20.43 17.36 -0.26
CA VAL A 112 19.29 17.94 0.47
C VAL A 112 18.14 18.26 -0.49
N GLU A 113 18.42 18.76 -1.68
CA GLU A 113 17.37 19.11 -2.65
C GLU A 113 16.57 17.89 -3.09
N ALA A 114 17.27 16.82 -3.47
CA ALA A 114 16.62 15.55 -3.82
C ALA A 114 15.88 14.95 -2.62
N GLY A 115 16.51 14.97 -1.44
CA GLY A 115 15.91 14.47 -0.20
C GLY A 115 14.62 15.19 0.16
N THR A 116 14.62 16.53 0.16
CA THR A 116 13.44 17.34 0.39
C THR A 116 12.36 17.06 -0.63
N SER A 117 12.70 16.99 -1.93
CA SER A 117 11.71 16.72 -2.98
C SER A 117 10.99 15.38 -2.79
N ASP A 118 11.71 14.31 -2.46
CA ASP A 118 11.07 13.01 -2.20
C ASP A 118 10.27 13.01 -0.90
N LEU A 119 10.76 13.67 0.15
CA LEU A 119 10.02 13.80 1.41
C LEU A 119 8.71 14.60 1.24
N GLU A 120 8.69 15.66 0.44
CA GLU A 120 7.47 16.41 0.12
C GLU A 120 6.46 15.56 -0.64
N LYS A 121 6.91 14.82 -1.66
CA LYS A 121 6.05 13.88 -2.38
C LYS A 121 5.55 12.75 -1.48
N ALA A 122 6.36 12.29 -0.52
CA ALA A 122 5.94 11.31 0.47
C ALA A 122 4.83 11.85 1.37
N ARG A 123 5.00 13.07 1.90
CA ARG A 123 3.97 13.78 2.66
C ARG A 123 2.67 13.86 1.85
N ASP A 124 2.74 14.32 0.61
CA ASP A 124 1.57 14.49 -0.25
C ASP A 124 0.87 13.14 -0.51
N ALA A 125 1.65 12.07 -0.73
CA ALA A 125 1.11 10.74 -0.93
C ALA A 125 0.35 10.19 0.28
N PHE A 126 0.91 10.34 1.47
CA PHE A 126 0.22 9.93 2.67
C PHE A 126 -1.00 10.81 2.96
N GLN A 127 -0.91 12.11 2.69
CA GLN A 127 -2.01 13.05 2.91
C GLN A 127 -3.21 12.76 2.01
N ASP A 128 -2.98 12.35 0.75
CA ASP A 128 -4.05 11.90 -0.14
C ASP A 128 -4.84 10.72 0.47
N VAL A 129 -4.15 9.73 1.04
CA VAL A 129 -4.79 8.54 1.63
C VAL A 129 -5.49 8.87 2.94
N VAL A 130 -4.88 9.69 3.79
CA VAL A 130 -5.49 10.14 5.06
C VAL A 130 -6.75 10.97 4.81
N GLY A 131 -6.73 11.80 3.75
CA GLY A 131 -7.85 12.65 3.34
C GLY A 131 -8.98 11.92 2.62
N ASP A 132 -8.74 10.69 2.12
CA ASP A 132 -9.75 9.90 1.44
C ASP A 132 -10.68 9.20 2.46
N ARG A 133 -11.97 9.57 2.43
CA ARG A 133 -13.01 8.99 3.30
C ARG A 133 -13.33 7.54 2.95
N GLY A 134 -13.00 7.09 1.75
CA GLY A 134 -13.16 5.72 1.29
C GLY A 134 -11.93 4.83 1.59
N ALA A 135 -10.85 5.38 2.15
CA ALA A 135 -9.67 4.60 2.44
C ALA A 135 -9.90 3.61 3.60
N PRO A 136 -9.56 2.31 3.42
CA PRO A 136 -9.62 1.31 4.48
C PRO A 136 -8.83 1.74 5.73
N PRO A 137 -9.29 1.39 6.96
CA PRO A 137 -8.62 1.77 8.21
C PRO A 137 -7.14 1.43 8.25
N GLU A 138 -6.76 0.24 7.79
CA GLU A 138 -5.39 -0.26 7.71
C GLU A 138 -4.48 0.57 6.80
N LEU A 139 -5.02 1.09 5.69
CA LEU A 139 -4.28 2.02 4.82
C LEU A 139 -4.17 3.40 5.45
N ARG A 140 -5.23 3.87 6.13
CA ARG A 140 -5.21 5.16 6.84
C ARG A 140 -4.26 5.14 8.02
N GLU A 141 -4.20 4.04 8.77
CA GLU A 141 -3.24 3.84 9.87
C GLU A 141 -1.81 3.98 9.36
N ARG A 142 -1.47 3.20 8.33
CA ARG A 142 -0.14 3.18 7.72
C ARG A 142 0.23 4.54 7.11
N ALA A 143 -0.71 5.16 6.41
CA ALA A 143 -0.51 6.49 5.83
C ALA A 143 -0.33 7.58 6.89
N LEU A 144 -1.13 7.58 7.96
CA LEU A 144 -1.04 8.60 8.99
C LEU A 144 0.27 8.48 9.80
N PHE A 145 0.72 7.27 10.07
CA PHE A 145 2.05 7.05 10.65
C PHE A 145 3.18 7.50 9.71
N GLY A 146 3.09 7.14 8.42
CA GLY A 146 4.04 7.57 7.39
C GLY A 146 4.09 9.10 7.23
N LEU A 147 2.93 9.76 7.24
CA LEU A 147 2.79 11.22 7.18
C LEU A 147 3.51 11.88 8.35
N SER A 148 3.31 11.35 9.56
CA SER A 148 3.97 11.85 10.76
C SER A 148 5.50 11.81 10.62
N ARG A 149 6.04 10.69 10.11
CA ARG A 149 7.48 10.52 9.85
C ARG A 149 8.00 11.42 8.72
N ALA A 150 7.19 11.65 7.68
CA ALA A 150 7.55 12.53 6.57
C ALA A 150 7.63 13.99 7.04
N LEU A 151 6.63 14.47 7.79
CA LEU A 151 6.63 15.81 8.39
C LEU A 151 7.80 16.02 9.34
N GLU A 152 8.10 15.00 10.15
CA GLU A 152 9.26 15.02 11.04
C GLU A 152 10.58 15.10 10.26
N SER A 153 10.70 14.36 9.15
CA SER A 153 11.91 14.37 8.32
C SER A 153 12.10 15.69 7.55
N LEU A 154 11.00 16.39 7.25
CA LEU A 154 10.99 17.73 6.65
C LEU A 154 11.20 18.85 7.68
N SER A 155 11.22 18.53 8.97
CA SER A 155 11.31 19.54 10.03
C SER A 155 12.68 20.24 9.98
N ALA A 156 12.66 21.57 9.98
CA ALA A 156 13.85 22.43 10.03
C ALA A 156 13.93 23.20 11.36
N GLY A 157 13.70 22.50 12.48
CA GLY A 157 13.71 23.06 13.84
C GLY A 157 12.36 23.55 14.36
N SER A 158 11.25 23.15 13.72
CA SER A 158 9.89 23.29 14.21
C SER A 158 9.15 21.96 14.01
N GLU A 159 8.92 21.25 15.10
CA GLU A 159 8.36 19.89 15.11
C GLU A 159 6.83 19.88 15.28
N ASP A 160 6.18 21.05 15.34
CA ASP A 160 4.75 21.20 15.64
C ASP A 160 3.84 20.39 14.71
N GLU A 161 4.12 20.38 13.41
CA GLU A 161 3.32 19.64 12.44
C GLU A 161 3.49 18.13 12.61
N ALA A 162 4.72 17.67 12.82
CA ALA A 162 5.03 16.28 13.08
C ALA A 162 4.37 15.79 14.38
N VAL A 163 4.48 16.58 15.46
CA VAL A 163 3.83 16.30 16.75
C VAL A 163 2.32 16.20 16.58
N LYS A 164 1.68 17.16 15.90
CA LYS A 164 0.23 17.12 15.64
C LYS A 164 -0.18 15.88 14.85
N ALA A 165 0.62 15.46 13.86
CA ALA A 165 0.36 14.27 13.07
C ALA A 165 0.47 12.99 13.93
N TYR A 166 1.52 12.85 14.74
CA TYR A 166 1.65 11.71 15.66
C TYR A 166 0.55 11.69 16.73
N GLU A 167 0.16 12.84 17.27
CA GLU A 167 -0.96 12.93 18.21
C GLU A 167 -2.27 12.48 17.57
N SER A 168 -2.51 12.88 16.32
CA SER A 168 -3.66 12.44 15.53
C SER A 168 -3.61 10.92 15.30
N PHE A 169 -2.45 10.38 14.96
CA PHE A 169 -2.22 8.94 14.82
C PHE A 169 -2.56 8.17 16.09
N VAL A 170 -1.99 8.57 17.24
CA VAL A 170 -2.22 7.90 18.53
C VAL A 170 -3.68 8.01 18.97
N LYS A 171 -4.34 9.13 18.67
CA LYS A 171 -5.76 9.33 18.98
C LYS A 171 -6.66 8.43 18.12
N GLU A 172 -6.36 8.31 16.85
CA GLU A 172 -7.19 7.55 15.90
C GLU A 172 -6.93 6.05 15.96
N PHE A 173 -5.67 5.65 16.15
CA PHE A 173 -5.21 4.27 16.18
C PHE A 173 -4.51 3.92 17.51
N PRO A 174 -5.20 4.04 18.67
CA PRO A 174 -4.57 3.85 19.99
C PRO A 174 -4.10 2.40 20.26
N LYS A 175 -4.58 1.44 19.46
CA LYS A 175 -4.23 0.01 19.54
C LYS A 175 -3.26 -0.42 18.43
N SER A 176 -2.76 0.51 17.62
CA SER A 176 -1.73 0.20 16.64
C SER A 176 -0.47 -0.35 17.32
N GLU A 177 0.20 -1.29 16.68
CA GLU A 177 1.53 -1.76 17.10
C GLU A 177 2.55 -0.59 17.15
N PHE A 178 2.34 0.45 16.34
CA PHE A 178 3.20 1.64 16.31
C PHE A 178 2.80 2.72 17.33
N ALA A 179 1.72 2.54 18.09
CA ALA A 179 1.22 3.57 19.00
C ALA A 179 2.19 3.88 20.14
N ALA A 180 2.93 2.88 20.62
CA ALA A 180 3.96 3.07 21.64
C ALA A 180 5.13 3.90 21.09
N ASP A 181 5.62 3.57 19.89
CA ASP A 181 6.69 4.28 19.21
C ASP A 181 6.31 5.73 18.90
N ALA A 182 5.08 5.96 18.42
CA ALA A 182 4.56 7.30 18.14
C ALA A 182 4.50 8.16 19.41
N LYS A 183 4.04 7.60 20.55
CA LYS A 183 4.04 8.31 21.85
C LYS A 183 5.45 8.65 22.29
N ALA A 184 6.36 7.69 22.24
CA ALA A 184 7.76 7.93 22.58
C ALA A 184 8.37 9.03 21.69
N ARG A 185 8.02 9.06 20.39
CA ARG A 185 8.50 10.08 19.48
C ARG A 185 7.93 11.46 19.79
N ILE A 186 6.65 11.58 20.14
CA ILE A 186 6.05 12.84 20.61
C ILE A 186 6.83 13.41 21.80
N GLU A 187 7.17 12.59 22.80
CA GLU A 187 7.94 13.04 23.96
C GLU A 187 9.33 13.56 23.56
N VAL A 188 10.02 12.87 22.64
CA VAL A 188 11.34 13.31 22.12
C VAL A 188 11.24 14.65 21.39
N LEU A 189 10.23 14.81 20.53
CA LEU A 189 10.04 16.02 19.74
C LEU A 189 9.67 17.21 20.64
N LYS A 190 8.86 16.98 21.68
CA LYS A 190 8.48 18.02 22.67
C LYS A 190 9.58 18.35 23.68
N SER A 191 10.54 17.44 23.91
CA SER A 191 11.61 17.68 24.90
C SER A 191 12.70 18.65 24.43
N GLY A 192 12.58 19.23 23.23
CA GLY A 192 13.60 20.10 22.61
C GLY A 192 14.80 19.36 22.00
N ARG A 193 15.04 18.09 22.38
CA ARG A 193 16.13 17.26 21.79
C ARG A 193 15.91 17.01 20.31
N GLY A 194 14.65 16.84 19.88
CA GLY A 194 14.30 16.79 18.46
C GLY A 194 14.72 18.07 17.73
N GLN A 195 14.36 19.22 18.30
CA GLN A 195 14.71 20.54 17.76
C GLN A 195 16.22 20.76 17.63
N GLU A 196 16.98 20.38 18.65
CA GLU A 196 18.44 20.41 18.61
C GLU A 196 18.99 19.55 17.45
N PHE A 197 18.49 18.32 17.31
CA PHE A 197 18.89 17.42 16.23
C PHE A 197 18.57 17.99 14.85
N TYR A 198 17.34 18.43 14.59
CA TYR A 198 16.95 18.94 13.26
C TYR A 198 17.64 20.26 12.92
N THR A 199 17.84 21.12 13.92
CA THR A 199 18.62 22.35 13.76
C THR A 199 20.08 22.03 13.40
N TRP A 200 20.71 21.07 14.06
CA TRP A 200 22.05 20.61 13.71
C TRP A 200 22.07 19.96 12.33
N PHE A 201 21.12 19.06 12.04
CA PHE A 201 21.07 18.30 10.79
C PHE A 201 20.85 19.19 9.58
N SER A 202 20.11 20.29 9.71
CA SER A 202 19.98 21.30 8.65
C SER A 202 21.31 21.96 8.26
N LYS A 203 22.27 22.00 9.19
CA LYS A 203 23.62 22.58 9.01
C LYS A 203 24.70 21.52 8.76
N PHE A 204 24.37 20.23 8.87
CA PHE A 204 25.34 19.15 8.76
C PHE A 204 26.02 19.18 7.37
N PRO A 205 27.36 19.23 7.30
CA PRO A 205 28.07 19.25 6.02
C PRO A 205 27.90 17.90 5.31
N ARG A 206 27.34 17.92 4.10
CA ARG A 206 27.12 16.69 3.32
C ARG A 206 28.44 16.24 2.67
N PRO A 207 28.94 15.03 2.96
CA PRO A 207 30.14 14.53 2.29
C PRO A 207 29.89 14.39 0.79
N LYS A 208 30.77 14.99 -0.03
CA LYS A 208 30.80 14.66 -1.45
C LYS A 208 31.41 13.27 -1.58
N MET A 209 30.74 12.36 -2.30
CA MET A 209 31.40 11.12 -2.66
C MET A 209 32.59 11.47 -3.55
N PRO A 210 33.79 10.91 -3.30
CA PRO A 210 34.90 11.09 -4.21
C PRO A 210 34.48 10.57 -5.59
N ASP A 211 34.95 11.19 -6.67
CA ASP A 211 34.73 10.78 -8.07
C ASP A 211 35.46 9.46 -8.39
N LYS A 212 35.29 8.44 -7.54
CA LYS A 212 35.81 7.10 -7.79
C LYS A 212 34.84 6.41 -8.73
N LEU A 213 35.24 6.30 -9.99
CA LEU A 213 34.56 5.48 -10.97
C LEU A 213 34.52 4.02 -10.45
N PRO A 214 33.47 3.24 -10.76
CA PRO A 214 33.41 1.80 -10.45
C PRO A 214 34.40 0.99 -11.30
N ARG A 215 35.70 1.30 -11.23
CA ARG A 215 36.84 0.55 -11.78
C ARG A 215 38.22 1.19 -11.61
N ASP A 216 38.41 2.14 -10.70
CA ASP A 216 39.76 2.36 -10.16
C ASP A 216 40.07 1.22 -9.17
N ARG A 217 40.09 -0.02 -9.67
CA ARG A 217 40.98 -1.02 -9.11
C ARG A 217 42.35 -0.44 -9.39
N GLY A 218 43.03 0.01 -8.34
CA GLY A 218 44.48 0.13 -8.37
C GLY A 218 45.09 -1.13 -9.00
N SER A 219 46.32 -1.02 -9.47
CA SER A 219 47.00 -2.19 -10.04
C SER A 219 46.93 -3.37 -9.07
N ASP A 220 47.12 -4.60 -9.55
CA ASP A 220 47.13 -5.78 -8.66
C ASP A 220 48.14 -5.62 -7.49
N GLU A 221 49.14 -4.73 -7.62
CA GLU A 221 50.01 -4.30 -6.51
C GLU A 221 49.27 -3.55 -5.40
N ASP A 222 48.34 -2.63 -5.72
CA ASP A 222 47.56 -1.89 -4.73
C ASP A 222 46.64 -2.83 -3.94
N LEU A 223 46.02 -3.80 -4.62
CA LEU A 223 45.22 -4.84 -3.97
C LEU A 223 46.05 -5.73 -3.04
N MET A 224 47.29 -6.04 -3.44
CA MET A 224 48.20 -6.87 -2.63
C MET A 224 48.78 -6.10 -1.45
N ASN A 225 48.98 -4.78 -1.59
CA ASN A 225 49.40 -3.91 -0.48
C ASN A 225 48.27 -3.73 0.53
N ASP A 226 47.03 -3.49 0.07
CA ASP A 226 45.86 -3.41 0.96
C ASP A 226 45.63 -4.73 1.72
N LEU A 227 45.79 -5.88 1.04
CA LEU A 227 45.69 -7.18 1.70
C LEU A 227 46.78 -7.39 2.75
N LYS A 228 48.00 -6.93 2.46
CA LYS A 228 49.15 -7.05 3.35
C LYS A 228 49.01 -6.17 4.59
N ASP A 229 48.48 -4.95 4.45
CA ASP A 229 48.21 -4.06 5.57
C ASP A 229 47.11 -4.62 6.49
N ILE A 230 46.08 -5.25 5.93
CA ILE A 230 45.04 -5.95 6.71
C ILE A 230 45.65 -7.14 7.46
N LEU A 231 46.51 -7.94 6.80
CA LEU A 231 47.13 -9.11 7.42
C LEU A 231 48.16 -8.72 8.50
N ASP A 232 48.92 -7.65 8.28
CA ASP A 232 49.88 -7.11 9.25
C ASP A 232 49.18 -6.47 10.46
N SER A 233 48.02 -5.83 10.26
CA SER A 233 47.22 -5.29 11.37
C SER A 233 46.61 -6.40 12.24
N THR A 234 46.26 -7.55 11.65
CA THR A 234 45.68 -8.69 12.36
C THR A 234 46.75 -9.51 13.11
N THR A 235 48.01 -9.40 12.72
CA THR A 235 49.13 -10.16 13.33
C THR A 235 49.95 -9.37 14.33
N LYS A 236 49.88 -8.03 14.33
CA LYS A 236 50.64 -7.18 15.27
C LYS A 236 49.94 -6.84 16.58
N ASP A 237 48.62 -7.01 16.68
CA ASP A 237 47.89 -6.74 17.92
C ASP A 237 47.45 -8.03 18.63
N GLY A 238 48.43 -8.91 18.84
CA GLY A 238 48.29 -10.02 19.76
C GLY A 238 48.73 -9.60 21.16
N THR A 239 47.85 -9.03 22.01
CA THR A 239 47.81 -9.39 23.44
C THR A 239 46.50 -8.96 24.13
N LYS A 240 45.63 -9.96 24.37
CA LYS A 240 44.91 -10.29 25.62
C LYS A 240 43.51 -10.83 25.32
N ALA A 241 43.46 -12.11 24.96
CA ALA A 241 42.31 -12.96 25.27
C ALA A 241 42.66 -13.74 26.53
N SER A 242 42.10 -13.33 27.67
CA SER A 242 41.98 -14.17 28.87
C SER A 242 40.51 -14.55 29.00
N ASP A 243 40.29 -15.83 28.75
CA ASP A 243 39.34 -16.76 29.37
C ASP A 243 37.82 -16.50 29.38
N ASP A 244 37.15 -17.57 28.96
CA ASP A 244 35.78 -18.01 29.25
C ASP A 244 34.58 -17.25 28.66
N GLU A 245 34.10 -17.73 27.50
CA GLU A 245 32.85 -18.51 27.50
C GLU A 245 32.71 -19.36 26.23
N LYS A 246 32.45 -20.65 26.45
CA LYS A 246 32.46 -21.73 25.47
C LYS A 246 31.10 -21.79 24.75
N LEU A 247 31.03 -21.37 23.49
CA LEU A 247 29.90 -21.70 22.61
C LEU A 247 30.07 -23.13 22.08
N THR A 248 29.46 -24.09 22.77
CA THR A 248 29.30 -25.47 22.28
C THR A 248 28.24 -25.52 21.18
N ILE A 249 28.67 -25.89 19.98
CA ILE A 249 27.81 -26.38 18.91
C ILE A 249 27.71 -27.91 19.09
N PRO A 250 26.51 -28.52 19.19
CA PRO A 250 26.39 -29.98 19.19
C PRO A 250 26.70 -30.52 17.79
N GLU A 251 27.76 -31.31 17.70
CA GLU A 251 28.13 -32.07 16.50
C GLU A 251 27.40 -33.42 16.51
N GLU A 252 26.79 -33.73 15.37
CA GLU A 252 26.07 -34.96 15.04
C GLU A 252 27.08 -36.11 14.94
N THR A 253 27.01 -37.06 15.88
CA THR A 253 27.85 -38.28 15.85
C THR A 253 27.25 -39.31 14.90
N GLU A 254 27.88 -39.49 13.74
CA GLU A 254 27.93 -40.79 13.07
C GLU A 254 29.23 -41.51 13.49
N GLU A 255 29.09 -42.60 14.26
CA GLU A 255 30.16 -43.57 14.51
C GLU A 255 29.77 -44.90 13.86
N GLY A 256 30.65 -45.43 13.02
CA GLY A 256 30.45 -46.67 12.27
C GLY A 256 31.06 -47.92 12.93
N GLU A 257 30.64 -49.07 12.37
CA GLU A 257 31.16 -50.46 12.52
C GLU A 257 30.74 -51.24 13.79
N LYS A 258 30.32 -52.53 13.76
CA LYS A 258 30.59 -53.66 12.84
C LYS A 258 29.66 -54.89 13.10
N LYS A 259 29.28 -55.60 12.01
CA LYS A 259 29.00 -57.08 11.84
C LYS A 259 27.92 -57.80 12.70
N LYS A 260 26.95 -58.46 12.04
CA LYS A 260 27.05 -59.84 11.49
C LYS A 260 25.87 -60.14 10.54
N ALA A 261 26.15 -60.95 9.52
CA ALA A 261 25.24 -61.41 8.48
C ALA A 261 24.21 -62.44 8.97
N ASP A 262 23.03 -62.43 8.36
CA ASP A 262 22.34 -63.61 7.80
C ASP A 262 21.24 -63.13 6.83
N GLU A 263 21.34 -63.56 5.57
CA GLU A 263 20.24 -63.66 4.60
C GLU A 263 19.93 -65.18 4.46
N PRO A 264 18.81 -65.63 3.87
CA PRO A 264 17.71 -64.91 3.23
C PRO A 264 16.32 -65.43 3.68
N ASP A 265 15.22 -64.84 3.21
CA ASP A 265 14.32 -65.49 2.23
C ASP A 265 12.94 -64.84 2.08
N ALA A 266 12.47 -64.95 0.83
CA ALA A 266 11.09 -65.13 0.41
C ALA A 266 10.05 -63.99 0.54
N LYS A 267 9.78 -63.40 -0.63
CA LYS A 267 8.46 -63.31 -1.30
C LYS A 267 7.23 -62.87 -0.48
N GLY A 268 6.56 -61.82 -0.96
CA GLY A 268 5.14 -61.62 -0.74
C GLY A 268 4.61 -60.30 -1.31
N ASP A 269 3.88 -60.41 -2.42
CA ASP A 269 3.13 -59.36 -3.11
C ASP A 269 2.24 -58.46 -2.22
N ALA A 270 2.08 -57.17 -2.59
CA ALA A 270 0.81 -56.60 -3.08
C ALA A 270 0.70 -55.06 -2.97
N LYS A 271 0.71 -54.42 -4.16
CA LYS A 271 -0.15 -53.31 -4.66
C LYS A 271 -0.11 -51.90 -4.02
N PRO A 272 0.04 -50.83 -4.84
CA PRO A 272 -0.11 -49.43 -4.42
C PRO A 272 -1.59 -48.99 -4.47
N ALA A 273 -2.04 -48.22 -3.48
CA ALA A 273 -3.35 -47.57 -3.46
C ALA A 273 -3.23 -46.04 -3.37
N LYS A 274 -3.90 -45.37 -4.31
CA LYS A 274 -4.43 -43.99 -4.25
C LYS A 274 -5.75 -44.02 -5.06
N PRO A 275 -6.65 -43.03 -4.96
CA PRO A 275 -6.96 -42.08 -3.88
C PRO A 275 -8.47 -42.08 -3.55
N ASP A 276 -8.88 -41.63 -2.35
CA ASP A 276 -10.31 -41.34 -2.10
C ASP A 276 -10.54 -39.88 -1.75
N ALA A 277 -11.32 -39.24 -2.63
CA ALA A 277 -11.95 -37.95 -2.45
C ALA A 277 -13.20 -38.11 -1.58
N LYS A 278 -13.41 -37.20 -0.63
CA LYS A 278 -14.73 -37.01 -0.02
C LYS A 278 -15.04 -35.53 0.08
N VAL A 279 -15.86 -35.08 -0.87
CA VAL A 279 -16.52 -33.79 -0.90
C VAL A 279 -17.66 -33.84 0.13
N GLU A 280 -17.56 -32.99 1.15
CA GLU A 280 -18.61 -32.77 2.14
C GLU A 280 -19.66 -31.82 1.53
N LYS A 281 -20.89 -32.31 1.38
CA LYS A 281 -22.04 -31.56 0.88
C LYS A 281 -22.75 -30.89 2.05
N GLU A 282 -22.72 -29.56 2.11
CA GLU A 282 -23.62 -28.77 2.96
C GLU A 282 -25.07 -28.84 2.43
N PRO A 283 -26.09 -28.88 3.31
CA PRO A 283 -27.49 -28.95 2.90
C PRO A 283 -28.02 -27.60 2.40
N ARG A 284 -28.74 -27.68 1.27
CA ARG A 284 -29.47 -26.58 0.61
C ARG A 284 -30.65 -26.12 1.47
N PRO A 285 -30.92 -24.81 1.61
CA PRO A 285 -32.11 -24.32 2.32
C PRO A 285 -33.40 -24.59 1.52
N GLU A 286 -34.46 -25.01 2.22
CA GLU A 286 -35.80 -25.26 1.68
C GLU A 286 -36.47 -23.97 1.15
N PRO A 287 -37.29 -24.06 0.09
CA PRO A 287 -38.07 -22.91 -0.40
C PRO A 287 -39.25 -22.58 0.52
N PRO A 288 -39.66 -21.29 0.60
CA PRO A 288 -40.76 -20.86 1.47
C PRO A 288 -42.12 -21.37 0.95
N SER A 289 -42.97 -21.79 1.89
CA SER A 289 -44.34 -22.23 1.69
C SER A 289 -45.25 -21.12 1.14
N GLU A 290 -46.04 -21.44 0.12
CA GLU A 290 -47.13 -20.60 -0.39
C GLU A 290 -48.25 -20.43 0.66
N PRO A 291 -48.94 -19.28 0.69
CA PRO A 291 -50.03 -19.03 1.64
C PRO A 291 -51.33 -19.74 1.21
N GLU A 292 -51.94 -20.45 2.16
CA GLU A 292 -53.27 -21.06 2.05
C GLU A 292 -54.34 -20.02 1.69
N THR A 293 -55.04 -20.25 0.58
CA THR A 293 -56.31 -19.61 0.25
C THR A 293 -57.43 -20.24 1.09
N LYS A 294 -58.09 -19.43 1.92
CA LYS A 294 -59.37 -19.80 2.55
C LYS A 294 -60.52 -19.60 1.56
N PRO A 295 -61.56 -20.46 1.60
CA PRO A 295 -62.73 -20.34 0.72
C PRO A 295 -63.84 -19.47 1.34
N GLU A 296 -64.43 -18.60 0.53
CA GLU A 296 -65.86 -18.24 0.52
C GLU A 296 -66.31 -18.05 -0.93
#